data_AF-A0A534ZLX1-F1
#
_entry.id   AF-A0A534ZLX1-F1
#
_cell.length_a   1.000
_cell.length_b   1.000
_cell.length_c   1.000
_cell.angle_alpha   90.00
_cell.angle_beta   90.00
_cell.angle_gamma   90.00
#
_symmetry.space_group_name_H-M   'P 1'
#
loop_
_entity.id
_entity.type
_entity.pdbx_description
1 polymer ?
#
loop_
_entity_poly.entity_id
_entity_poly.type
_entity_poly.pdbx_seq_one_letter_code
_entity_poly.pdbx_strand_id
1 'polypeptide(L)' 'ALANLIDILDPDVVVLGGGLSNLDVLYTRGRDAVARYVFNDELTTPIVPNRLGDSAGVVGAALLTV' A
#
# COMPACT_ATOMS: atom_id res chain seq x y z
N ALA A 1 -9.81 7.50 -2.74
CA ALA A 1 -9.99 6.39 -1.79
C ALA A 1 -8.72 6.16 -0.97
N LEU A 2 -7.59 5.78 -1.59
CA LEU A 2 -6.35 5.50 -0.82
C LEU A 2 -5.82 6.71 -0.04
N ALA A 3 -5.83 7.92 -0.61
CA ALA A 3 -5.42 9.14 0.10
C ALA A 3 -6.18 9.33 1.43
N ASN A 4 -7.51 9.25 1.41
CA ASN A 4 -8.32 9.33 2.63
C ASN A 4 -7.94 8.25 3.67
N LEU A 5 -7.56 7.04 3.24
CA LEU A 5 -7.12 6.00 4.18
C LEU A 5 -5.77 6.35 4.81
N ILE A 6 -4.86 6.94 4.02
CA ILE A 6 -3.57 7.43 4.53
C ILE A 6 -3.82 8.56 5.52
N ASP A 7 -4.68 9.54 5.20
CA ASP A 7 -4.96 10.67 6.08
C ASP A 7 -5.61 10.26 7.42
N ILE A 8 -6.40 9.18 7.44
CA ILE A 8 -7.08 8.69 8.64
C ILE A 8 -6.18 7.79 9.49
N LEU A 9 -5.39 6.93 8.85
CA LEU A 9 -4.61 5.88 9.53
C LEU A 9 -3.15 6.26 9.79
N ASP A 10 -2.61 7.20 9.03
CA ASP A 10 -1.19 7.63 9.02
C ASP A 10 -0.19 6.46 9.09
N PRO A 11 -0.22 5.51 8.12
CA PRO A 11 0.59 4.31 8.21
C PRO A 11 2.05 4.56 7.81
N ASP A 12 2.96 3.81 8.42
CA ASP A 12 4.38 3.80 8.04
C ASP A 12 4.63 3.24 6.62
N VAL A 13 3.73 2.38 6.12
CA VAL A 13 3.84 1.75 4.79
C VAL A 13 2.49 1.27 4.29
N VAL A 14 2.26 1.40 2.98
CA VAL A 14 1.13 0.79 2.27
C VAL A 14 1.66 -0.30 1.33
N VAL A 15 1.23 -1.54 1.54
CA VAL A 15 1.58 -2.67 0.67
C VAL A 15 0.40 -2.99 -0.25
N LEU A 16 0.61 -2.92 -1.58
CA LEU A 16 -0.41 -3.27 -2.56
C LEU A 16 -0.40 -4.78 -2.85
N GLY A 17 -1.54 -5.43 -2.61
CA GLY A 17 -1.78 -6.84 -2.91
C GLY A 17 -2.58 -7.08 -4.20
N GLY A 18 -2.80 -8.34 -4.53
CA GLY A 18 -3.60 -8.78 -5.68
C GLY A 18 -2.89 -8.63 -7.04
N GLY A 19 -3.52 -9.13 -8.12
CA GLY A 19 -2.87 -9.22 -9.43
C GLY A 19 -2.46 -7.89 -10.06
N LEU A 20 -3.20 -6.81 -9.79
CA LEU A 20 -2.89 -5.47 -10.29
C LEU A 20 -1.63 -4.87 -9.68
N SER A 21 -1.23 -5.31 -8.48
CA SER A 21 -0.03 -4.79 -7.80
C SER A 21 1.27 -5.03 -8.57
N ASN A 22 1.26 -5.85 -9.63
CA ASN A 22 2.42 -6.05 -10.50
C ASN A 22 2.62 -4.92 -11.53
N LEU A 23 1.72 -3.93 -11.59
CA LEU A 23 1.81 -2.85 -12.56
C LEU A 23 2.66 -1.68 -12.02
N ASP A 24 3.80 -1.41 -12.66
CA ASP A 24 4.72 -0.30 -12.30
C ASP A 24 4.04 1.08 -12.28
N VAL A 25 2.97 1.25 -13.06
CA VAL A 25 2.19 2.49 -13.10
C VAL A 25 1.59 2.85 -11.74
N LEU A 26 1.30 1.85 -10.88
CA LEU A 26 0.75 2.08 -9.55
C LEU A 26 1.76 2.75 -8.61
N TYR A 27 3.05 2.47 -8.77
CA TYR A 27 4.13 3.00 -7.93
C TYR A 27 4.73 4.30 -8.47
N THR A 28 4.35 4.68 -9.69
CA THR A 28 4.74 5.94 -10.33
C THR A 28 3.53 6.88 -10.42
N ARG A 29 2.77 6.84 -11.52
CA ARG A 29 1.59 7.71 -11.73
C ARG A 29 0.51 7.50 -10.68
N GLY A 30 0.34 6.28 -10.17
CA GLY A 30 -0.59 5.96 -9.10
C GLY A 30 -0.22 6.68 -7.80
N ARG A 31 1.07 6.63 -7.41
CA ARG A 31 1.60 7.41 -6.28
C ARG A 31 1.36 8.91 -6.48
N ASP A 32 1.67 9.44 -7.66
CA ASP A 32 1.44 10.87 -7.96
C ASP A 32 -0.04 11.24 -7.89
N ALA A 33 -0.93 10.35 -8.29
CA ALA A 33 -2.37 10.56 -8.18
C ALA A 33 -2.82 10.58 -6.71
N VAL A 34 -2.28 9.70 -5.86
CA VAL A 34 -2.58 9.70 -4.41
C VAL A 34 -2.06 10.97 -3.75
N ALA A 35 -0.84 11.39 -4.07
CA ALA A 35 -0.20 12.57 -3.49
C ALA A 35 -0.99 13.89 -3.72
N ARG A 36 -1.85 13.96 -4.75
CA ARG A 36 -2.71 15.12 -5.01
C ARG A 36 -3.89 15.26 -4.04
N TYR A 37 -4.21 14.20 -3.30
CA TYR A 37 -5.42 14.14 -2.47
C TYR A 37 -5.12 13.88 -1.00
N VAL A 38 -3.85 13.64 -0.62
CA VAL A 38 -3.48 13.59 0.80
C VAL A 38 -3.51 15.00 1.39
N PHE A 39 -3.82 15.10 2.67
CA PHE A 39 -3.90 16.38 3.37
C PHE A 39 -2.51 17.01 3.59
N ASN A 40 -1.49 16.18 3.76
CA ASN A 40 -0.11 16.62 4.03
C ASN A 40 0.53 17.26 2.79
N ASP A 41 1.51 18.14 3.03
CA ASP A 41 2.28 18.81 1.97
C ASP A 41 3.04 17.82 1.07
N GLU A 42 3.43 16.66 1.62
CA GLU A 42 4.09 15.59 0.89
C GLU A 42 3.55 14.21 1.29
N LEU A 43 3.42 13.32 0.30
CA LEU A 43 3.20 11.90 0.52
C LEU A 43 4.52 11.20 0.88
N THR A 44 4.79 11.12 2.18
CA THR A 44 5.96 10.44 2.76
C THR A 44 5.73 8.94 2.95
N THR A 45 4.48 8.49 3.18
CA THR A 45 4.13 7.07 3.28
C THR A 45 4.50 6.30 2.01
N PRO A 46 5.43 5.32 2.08
CA PRO A 46 5.79 4.51 0.94
C PRO A 46 4.64 3.61 0.49
N ILE A 47 4.38 3.57 -0.82
CA ILE A 47 3.46 2.62 -1.46
C ILE A 47 4.32 1.58 -2.20
N VAL A 48 4.25 0.32 -1.79
CA VAL A 48 5.17 -0.75 -2.23
C VAL A 48 4.43 -2.00 -2.71
N PRO A 49 5.03 -2.80 -3.61
CA PRO A 49 4.47 -4.09 -4.00
C PRO A 49 4.53 -5.11 -2.86
N ASN A 50 3.55 -6.01 -2.81
CA ASN A 50 3.63 -7.18 -1.95
C ASN A 50 4.81 -8.10 -2.36
N ARG A 51 5.31 -8.87 -1.39
CA ARG A 51 6.40 -9.85 -1.60
C ARG A 51 5.97 -11.30 -1.44
N LEU A 52 4.85 -11.54 -0.77
CA LEU A 52 4.39 -12.89 -0.42
C LEU A 52 3.39 -13.47 -1.44
N GLY A 53 2.81 -12.63 -2.30
CA GLY A 53 1.80 -13.05 -3.28
C GLY A 53 0.69 -13.89 -2.64
N ASP A 54 0.34 -14.98 -3.31
CA ASP A 54 -0.72 -15.90 -2.90
C ASP A 54 -0.44 -16.61 -1.56
N SER A 55 0.82 -16.62 -1.12
CA SER A 55 1.20 -17.22 0.17
C SER A 55 0.91 -16.30 1.36
N ALA A 56 0.56 -15.03 1.13
CA ALA A 56 0.33 -14.05 2.21
C ALA A 56 -0.72 -14.50 3.24
N GLY A 57 -1.78 -15.19 2.79
CA GLY A 57 -2.84 -15.67 3.68
C GLY A 57 -2.37 -16.74 4.66
N VAL A 58 -1.64 -17.76 4.17
CA VAL A 58 -1.14 -18.86 5.01
C VAL A 58 -0.04 -18.36 5.95
N VAL A 59 0.86 -17.51 5.46
CA VAL A 59 1.91 -16.89 6.30
C VAL A 59 1.28 -16.02 7.39
N GLY A 60 0.29 -15.18 7.04
CA GLY A 60 -0.43 -14.37 8.00
C GLY A 60 -1.14 -15.20 9.06
N ALA A 61 -1.81 -16.29 8.67
CA ALA A 61 -2.47 -17.20 9.59
C ALA A 61 -1.49 -17.87 10.56
N ALA A 62 -0.32 -18.30 10.08
CA ALA A 62 0.72 -18.88 10.93
C ALA A 62 1.28 -17.87 11.95
N LEU A 63 1.42 -16.58 11.55
CA LEU A 63 1.91 -15.51 12.43
C LEU A 63 0.93 -15.13 13.54
N LEU A 64 -0.37 -15.40 13.39
CA LEU A 64 -1.37 -15.09 14.44
C LEU A 64 -1.21 -15.93 15.71
N THR A 65 -0.61 -17.12 15.58
CA THR A 65 -0.38 -18.04 16.70
C THR A 65 1.02 -17.90 17.31
N VAL A 66 1.82 -16.94 16.82
CA VAL A 66 3.17 -16.65 17.32
C VAL A 66 3.10 -15.69 18.50
#